data_AF-A0A2N3IEC7-F1
#
_entry.id   AF-A0A2N3IEC7-F1
#
_cell.length_a   1.000
_cell.length_b   1.000
_cell.length_c   1.000
_cell.angle_alpha   90.00
_cell.angle_beta   90.00
_cell.angle_gamma   90.00
#
_symmetry.space_group_name_H-M   'P 1'
#
loop_
_entity.id
_entity.type
_entity.pdbx_description
1 polymer ?
#
loop_
_entity_poly.entity_id
_entity_poly.type
_entity_poly.pdbx_seq_one_letter_code
_entity_poly.pdbx_strand_id
1 'polypeptide(L)'
;MNTTNHQSVKAKFSFNGHIFFSYTKLSFQKNLFSFAVPVILIPILIVSNSLNLYSAYKDEANYEMIFFLSILIISLGLTIVTIFKYKEVKAMDGKEFTFREIKMVRIRESRTNAKLAFEFTNGIKHKMSIKKDDAYSNFFKNLSYANVKISTTKS
;
A
#
# COMPACT_ATOMS: atom_id res chain seq x y z
N MET A 1 20.70 10.25 -27.51
CA MET A 1 21.00 9.59 -26.22
C MET A 1 19.73 9.68 -25.37
N ASN A 2 18.89 8.63 -25.34
CA ASN A 2 17.62 8.63 -24.60
C ASN A 2 17.91 8.35 -23.13
N THR A 3 18.21 9.38 -22.35
CA THR A 3 18.26 9.29 -20.89
C THR A 3 16.83 9.19 -20.37
N THR A 4 16.31 7.98 -20.24
CA THR A 4 15.16 7.73 -19.37
C THR A 4 15.63 7.96 -17.94
N ASN A 5 15.63 9.23 -17.51
CA ASN A 5 15.88 9.67 -16.13
C ASN A 5 14.69 9.25 -15.24
N HIS A 6 14.45 7.94 -15.16
CA HIS A 6 13.48 7.34 -14.26
C HIS A 6 14.23 7.01 -12.98
N GLN A 7 13.87 7.68 -11.91
CA GLN A 7 14.37 7.45 -10.57
C GLN A 7 13.24 6.87 -9.72
N SER A 8 13.59 6.17 -8.64
CA SER A 8 12.61 5.59 -7.73
C SER A 8 12.96 5.90 -6.29
N VAL A 9 11.97 6.35 -5.51
CA VAL A 9 12.08 6.42 -4.05
C VAL A 9 11.37 5.23 -3.43
N LYS A 10 12.04 4.52 -2.51
CA LYS A 10 11.46 3.34 -1.86
C LYS A 10 10.46 3.74 -0.78
N ALA A 11 9.33 3.04 -0.72
CA ALA A 11 8.44 3.18 0.43
C ALA A 11 9.11 2.73 1.72
N LYS A 12 8.70 3.30 2.86
CA LYS A 12 9.11 2.84 4.19
C LYS A 12 8.75 1.37 4.40
N PHE A 13 7.55 0.99 3.97
CA PHE A 13 7.03 -0.37 4.07
C PHE A 13 6.99 -1.05 2.71
N SER A 14 7.49 -2.28 2.61
CA SER A 14 7.61 -3.02 1.35
C SER A 14 6.27 -3.20 0.61
N PHE A 15 5.16 -3.38 1.34
CA PHE A 15 3.81 -3.49 0.78
C PHE A 15 3.32 -2.20 0.08
N ASN A 16 3.91 -1.04 0.42
CA ASN A 16 3.58 0.24 -0.21
C ASN A 16 4.36 0.50 -1.50
N GLY A 17 5.32 -0.37 -1.86
CA GLY A 17 6.08 -0.35 -3.12
C GLY A 17 7.05 0.82 -3.28
N HIS A 18 6.97 1.53 -4.40
CA HIS A 18 7.90 2.57 -4.84
C HIS A 18 7.16 3.76 -5.45
N ILE A 19 7.77 4.94 -5.37
CA ILE A 19 7.38 6.09 -6.19
C ILE A 19 8.38 6.15 -7.34
N PHE A 20 7.94 5.91 -8.57
CA PHE A 20 8.75 6.16 -9.76
C PHE A 20 8.50 7.59 -10.20
N PHE A 21 9.56 8.29 -10.58
CA PHE A 21 9.45 9.65 -11.05
C PHE A 21 10.48 9.94 -12.13
N SER A 22 10.08 10.82 -13.03
CA SER A 22 10.93 11.44 -14.05
C SER A 22 10.88 12.95 -13.87
N TYR A 23 11.33 13.72 -14.86
CA TYR A 23 11.23 15.18 -14.82
C TYR A 23 9.81 15.71 -15.05
N THR A 24 8.92 14.91 -15.63
CA THR A 24 7.57 15.36 -16.02
C THR A 24 6.45 14.57 -15.34
N LYS A 25 6.72 13.33 -14.94
CA LYS A 25 5.73 12.39 -14.43
C LYS A 25 6.17 11.72 -13.13
N LEU A 26 5.18 11.26 -12.39
CA LEU A 26 5.28 10.44 -11.20
C LEU A 26 4.28 9.28 -11.31
N SER A 27 4.66 8.08 -10.89
CA SER A 27 3.74 6.97 -10.72
C SER A 27 3.97 6.28 -9.38
N PHE A 28 2.88 5.73 -8.82
CA PHE A 28 2.94 4.91 -7.63
C PHE A 28 2.91 3.45 -8.06
N GLN A 29 3.99 2.72 -7.83
CA GLN A 29 3.98 1.28 -8.00
C GLN A 29 3.85 0.63 -6.63
N LYS A 30 2.90 -0.27 -6.48
CA LYS A 30 2.62 -0.99 -5.25
C LYS A 30 3.12 -2.41 -5.39
N ASN A 31 3.62 -2.98 -4.30
CA ASN A 31 3.98 -4.38 -4.29
C ASN A 31 2.72 -5.22 -4.03
N LEU A 32 1.94 -5.50 -5.08
CA LEU A 32 0.71 -6.28 -4.96
C LEU A 32 0.97 -7.75 -4.56
N PHE A 33 2.21 -8.25 -4.71
CA PHE A 33 2.57 -9.61 -4.34
C PHE A 33 2.35 -9.88 -2.84
N SER A 34 2.52 -8.86 -1.98
CA SER A 34 2.24 -9.00 -0.55
C SER A 34 0.77 -9.28 -0.23
N PHE A 35 -0.15 -9.08 -1.19
CA PHE A 35 -1.56 -9.42 -1.06
C PHE A 35 -1.90 -10.81 -1.60
N ALA A 36 -1.05 -11.43 -2.41
CA ALA A 36 -1.31 -12.75 -2.98
C ALA A 36 -1.27 -13.84 -1.90
N VAL A 37 -0.34 -13.75 -0.95
CA VAL A 37 -0.14 -14.76 0.10
C VAL A 37 -1.39 -14.89 1.00
N PRO A 38 -1.96 -13.81 1.58
CA PRO A 38 -3.18 -13.94 2.37
C PRO A 38 -4.40 -14.38 1.54
N VAL A 39 -4.50 -13.94 0.28
CA VAL A 39 -5.61 -14.34 -0.62
C VAL A 39 -5.61 -15.83 -0.92
N ILE A 40 -4.44 -16.49 -0.93
CA ILE A 40 -4.33 -17.94 -1.14
C ILE A 40 -4.45 -18.69 0.19
N LEU A 41 -3.76 -18.24 1.24
CA LEU A 41 -3.70 -18.97 2.52
C LEU A 41 -5.02 -18.94 3.29
N ILE A 42 -5.75 -17.82 3.29
CA ILE A 42 -6.97 -17.72 4.11
C ILE A 42 -8.08 -18.66 3.61
N PRO A 43 -8.36 -18.79 2.30
CA PRO A 43 -9.30 -19.80 1.81
C PRO A 43 -8.88 -21.24 2.14
N ILE A 44 -7.59 -21.56 2.06
CA ILE A 44 -7.08 -22.89 2.44
C ILE A 44 -7.34 -23.15 3.92
N LEU A 45 -7.09 -22.17 4.79
CA LEU A 45 -7.38 -22.27 6.23
C LEU A 45 -8.89 -22.41 6.49
N ILE A 46 -9.74 -21.70 5.76
CA ILE A 46 -11.20 -21.82 5.88
C ILE A 46 -11.65 -23.23 5.48
N VAL A 47 -11.21 -23.74 4.32
CA VAL A 47 -11.57 -25.07 3.85
C VAL A 47 -11.06 -26.15 4.79
N SER A 48 -9.79 -26.06 5.21
CA SER A 48 -9.19 -27.04 6.13
C SER A 48 -9.88 -27.05 7.49
N ASN A 49 -10.22 -25.89 8.06
CA ASN A 49 -10.95 -25.84 9.33
C ASN A 49 -12.39 -26.33 9.18
N SER A 50 -13.08 -26.01 8.09
CA SER A 50 -14.44 -26.50 7.82
C SER A 50 -14.48 -28.02 7.62
N LEU A 51 -13.49 -28.60 6.94
CA LEU A 51 -13.37 -30.05 6.75
C LEU A 51 -13.05 -30.75 8.08
N ASN A 52 -12.15 -30.20 8.90
CA ASN A 52 -11.86 -30.73 10.23
C ASN A 52 -13.08 -30.64 11.15
N LEU A 53 -13.85 -29.54 11.09
CA LEU A 53 -15.14 -29.41 11.76
C LEU A 53 -16.10 -30.52 11.33
N TYR A 54 -16.24 -30.74 10.03
CA TYR A 54 -17.17 -31.74 9.48
C TYR A 54 -16.76 -33.17 9.81
N SER A 55 -15.45 -33.48 9.79
CA SER A 55 -14.94 -34.83 10.04
C SER A 55 -14.85 -35.19 11.52
N ALA A 56 -14.54 -34.23 12.40
CA ALA A 56 -14.32 -34.51 13.82
C ALA A 56 -15.59 -34.38 14.68
N TYR A 57 -16.62 -33.63 14.25
CA TYR A 57 -17.76 -33.26 15.10
C TYR A 57 -19.11 -33.83 14.65
N LYS A 58 -19.11 -34.98 13.98
CA LYS A 58 -20.37 -35.69 13.72
C LYS A 58 -21.03 -36.17 15.03
N ASP A 59 -20.25 -36.39 16.11
CA ASP A 59 -20.74 -37.05 17.33
C ASP A 59 -20.25 -36.49 18.70
N GLU A 60 -19.51 -35.36 18.83
CA GLU A 60 -19.01 -34.86 20.15
C GLU A 60 -19.01 -33.31 20.39
N ALA A 61 -18.65 -32.91 21.62
CA ALA A 61 -19.06 -31.78 22.48
C ALA A 61 -18.99 -30.31 21.98
N ASN A 62 -19.92 -29.49 22.52
CA ASN A 62 -20.14 -28.06 22.22
C ASN A 62 -18.90 -27.12 22.28
N TYR A 63 -17.89 -27.41 23.11
CA TYR A 63 -16.78 -26.49 23.36
C TYR A 63 -15.77 -26.41 22.20
N GLU A 64 -15.51 -27.53 21.53
CA GLU A 64 -14.57 -27.55 20.42
C GLU A 64 -15.19 -26.95 19.14
N MET A 65 -16.50 -27.12 18.95
CA MET A 65 -17.26 -26.44 17.89
C MET A 65 -17.11 -24.90 17.98
N ILE A 66 -17.16 -24.33 19.19
CA ILE A 66 -16.95 -22.90 19.45
C ILE A 66 -15.54 -22.45 19.06
N PHE A 67 -14.52 -23.27 19.33
CA PHE A 67 -13.13 -22.96 18.96
C PHE A 67 -12.97 -22.82 17.43
N PHE A 68 -13.47 -23.78 16.65
CA PHE A 68 -13.35 -23.72 15.19
C PHE A 68 -14.22 -22.64 14.55
N LEU A 69 -15.43 -22.40 15.06
CA LEU A 69 -16.29 -21.27 14.65
C LEU A 69 -15.58 -19.93 14.86
N SER A 70 -14.85 -19.78 15.96
CA SER A 70 -14.10 -18.56 16.25
C SER A 70 -12.97 -18.33 15.23
N ILE A 71 -12.24 -19.38 14.85
CA ILE A 71 -11.20 -19.31 13.81
C ILE A 71 -11.82 -18.94 12.45
N LEU A 72 -12.98 -19.52 12.12
CA LEU A 72 -13.69 -19.24 10.87
C LEU A 72 -14.08 -17.76 10.78
N ILE A 73 -14.67 -17.20 11.84
CA ILE A 73 -15.09 -15.80 11.92
C ILE A 73 -13.90 -14.86 11.80
N ILE A 74 -12.80 -15.13 12.53
CA ILE A 74 -11.58 -14.32 12.46
C ILE A 74 -10.98 -14.36 11.04
N SER A 75 -10.94 -15.53 10.42
CA SER A 75 -10.43 -15.71 9.06
C SER A 75 -11.27 -14.96 8.02
N LEU A 76 -12.60 -14.96 8.16
CA LEU A 76 -13.50 -14.16 7.31
C LEU A 76 -13.25 -12.66 7.49
N GLY A 77 -13.12 -12.20 8.74
CA GLY A 77 -12.80 -10.80 9.04
C GLY A 77 -11.48 -10.35 8.41
N LEU A 78 -10.42 -11.15 8.54
CA LEU A 78 -9.13 -10.89 7.91
C LEU A 78 -9.23 -10.84 6.39
N THR A 79 -9.99 -11.76 5.78
CA THR A 79 -10.22 -11.79 4.32
C THR A 79 -10.83 -10.49 3.83
N ILE A 80 -11.90 -10.03 4.49
CA ILE A 80 -12.59 -8.79 4.13
C ILE A 80 -11.62 -7.60 4.21
N VAL A 81 -10.86 -7.49 5.30
CA VAL A 81 -9.86 -6.44 5.47
C VAL A 81 -8.80 -6.47 4.37
N THR A 82 -8.28 -7.66 4.02
CA THR A 82 -7.30 -7.82 2.93
C THR A 82 -7.88 -7.37 1.59
N ILE A 83 -9.12 -7.73 1.27
CA ILE A 83 -9.78 -7.33 0.01
C ILE A 83 -9.95 -5.82 -0.06
N PHE A 84 -10.41 -5.17 1.02
CA PHE A 84 -10.55 -3.72 1.05
C PHE A 84 -9.20 -3.02 0.85
N LYS A 85 -8.15 -3.48 1.55
CA LYS A 85 -6.81 -2.94 1.38
C LYS A 85 -6.25 -3.18 -0.03
N TYR A 86 -6.49 -4.34 -0.61
CA TYR A 86 -6.09 -4.63 -1.99
C TYR A 86 -6.76 -3.67 -2.98
N LYS A 87 -8.08 -3.43 -2.86
CA LYS A 87 -8.80 -2.48 -3.72
C LYS A 87 -8.26 -1.05 -3.57
N GLU A 88 -8.03 -0.62 -2.34
CA GLU A 88 -7.45 0.71 -2.04
C GLU A 88 -6.06 0.89 -2.69
N VAL A 89 -5.21 -0.13 -2.59
CA VAL A 89 -3.85 -0.12 -3.13
C VAL A 89 -3.85 -0.19 -4.67
N LYS A 90 -4.67 -1.06 -5.25
CA LYS A 90 -4.81 -1.21 -6.71
C LYS A 90 -5.33 0.05 -7.40
N ALA A 91 -6.16 0.84 -6.72
CA ALA A 91 -6.74 2.06 -7.30
C ALA A 91 -5.70 3.13 -7.69
N MET A 92 -4.50 3.10 -7.07
CA MET A 92 -3.39 4.02 -7.33
C MET A 92 -2.20 3.35 -8.02
N ASP A 93 -2.19 2.03 -8.08
CA ASP A 93 -1.09 1.26 -8.64
C ASP A 93 -0.96 1.46 -10.15
N GLY A 94 0.25 1.76 -10.62
CA GLY A 94 0.56 1.95 -12.04
C GLY A 94 -0.02 3.23 -12.66
N LYS A 95 -0.77 4.05 -11.91
CA LYS A 95 -1.25 5.34 -12.42
C LYS A 95 -0.10 6.32 -12.55
N GLU A 96 0.05 6.88 -13.75
CA GLU A 96 0.93 8.00 -14.02
C GLU A 96 0.21 9.32 -13.78
N PHE A 97 0.88 10.22 -13.08
CA PHE A 97 0.47 11.59 -12.83
C PHE A 97 1.57 12.52 -13.34
N THR A 98 1.19 13.49 -14.14
CA THR A 98 2.06 14.63 -14.44
C THR A 98 2.19 15.51 -13.20
N PHE A 99 3.32 16.19 -13.04
CA PHE A 99 3.50 17.07 -11.87
C PHE A 99 2.46 18.21 -11.82
N ARG A 100 1.90 18.63 -12.97
CA ARG A 100 0.83 19.64 -13.04
C ARG A 100 -0.47 19.17 -12.40
N GLU A 101 -0.69 17.86 -12.32
CA GLU A 101 -1.86 17.28 -11.65
C GLU A 101 -1.69 17.24 -10.12
N ILE A 102 -0.48 17.53 -9.61
CA ILE A 102 -0.21 17.59 -8.18
C ILE A 102 -0.42 19.03 -7.70
N LYS A 103 -1.51 19.26 -6.97
CA LYS A 103 -1.84 20.55 -6.39
C LYS A 103 -0.93 20.90 -5.21
N MET A 104 -0.70 19.93 -4.31
CA MET A 104 0.12 20.14 -3.11
C MET A 104 0.72 18.83 -2.62
N VAL A 105 1.95 18.91 -2.08
CA VAL A 105 2.56 17.84 -1.30
C VAL A 105 2.87 18.34 0.10
N ARG A 106 2.26 17.72 1.12
CA ARG A 106 2.61 17.95 2.53
C ARG A 106 3.62 16.92 2.98
N ILE A 107 4.69 17.38 3.61
CA ILE A 107 5.82 16.56 4.02
C ILE A 107 5.98 16.68 5.53
N ARG A 108 5.99 15.54 6.21
CA ARG A 108 6.46 15.42 7.58
C ARG A 108 7.71 14.55 7.60
N GLU A 109 8.85 15.18 7.87
CA GLU A 109 10.13 14.50 7.88
C GLU A 109 10.43 13.86 9.24
N SER A 110 11.17 12.75 9.21
CA SER A 110 11.87 12.18 10.36
C SER A 110 13.34 11.89 9.98
N ARG A 111 14.12 11.34 10.92
CA ARG A 111 15.56 11.10 10.72
C ARG A 111 15.88 10.24 9.49
N THR A 112 15.10 9.19 9.25
CA THR A 112 15.37 8.19 8.18
C THR A 112 14.25 8.08 7.15
N ASN A 113 13.10 8.73 7.38
CA ASN A 113 11.92 8.59 6.53
C ASN A 113 11.22 9.95 6.35
N ALA A 114 10.30 10.01 5.39
CA ALA A 114 9.34 11.12 5.27
C ALA A 114 7.94 10.58 5.00
N LYS A 115 6.94 11.20 5.63
CA LYS A 115 5.52 10.97 5.34
C LYS A 115 5.06 12.03 4.35
N LEU A 116 4.60 11.59 3.19
CA LEU A 116 4.06 12.43 2.13
C LEU A 116 2.54 12.31 2.09
N ALA A 117 1.87 13.45 1.97
CA ALA A 117 0.46 13.52 1.63
C ALA A 117 0.30 14.35 0.36
N PHE A 118 -0.08 13.69 -0.72
CA PHE A 118 -0.37 14.26 -2.02
C PHE A 118 -1.84 14.68 -2.08
N GLU A 119 -2.08 15.89 -2.56
CA GLU A 119 -3.38 16.39 -2.98
C GLU A 119 -3.29 16.68 -4.48
N PHE A 120 -4.14 16.01 -5.27
CA PHE A 120 -4.20 16.18 -6.72
C PHE A 120 -5.28 17.20 -7.10
N THR A 121 -5.16 17.79 -8.29
CA THR A 121 -6.09 18.80 -8.81
C THR A 121 -7.52 18.27 -8.97
N ASN A 122 -7.66 16.97 -9.26
CA ASN A 122 -8.94 16.26 -9.33
C ASN A 122 -9.56 15.90 -7.96
N GLY A 123 -8.99 16.40 -6.86
CA GLY A 123 -9.48 16.17 -5.49
C GLY A 123 -9.03 14.85 -4.86
N ILE A 124 -8.35 13.98 -5.61
CA ILE A 124 -7.78 12.74 -5.08
C ILE A 124 -6.71 13.08 -4.02
N LYS A 125 -6.69 12.29 -2.94
CA LYS A 125 -5.68 12.39 -1.89
C LYS A 125 -4.95 11.06 -1.75
N HIS A 126 -3.63 11.08 -1.72
CA HIS A 126 -2.82 9.88 -1.52
C HIS A 126 -1.77 10.11 -0.43
N LYS A 127 -1.59 9.14 0.45
CA LYS A 127 -0.58 9.20 1.52
C LYS A 127 0.42 8.07 1.35
N MET A 128 1.70 8.39 1.48
CA MET A 128 2.77 7.41 1.37
C MET A 128 3.94 7.79 2.26
N SER A 129 4.57 6.81 2.89
CA SER A 129 5.82 7.02 3.61
C SER A 129 6.97 6.53 2.74
N ILE A 130 8.01 7.34 2.59
CA ILE A 130 9.22 7.05 1.81
C ILE A 130 10.46 7.05 2.70
N LYS A 131 11.49 6.31 2.28
CA LYS A 131 12.83 6.36 2.89
C LYS A 131 13.60 7.58 2.37
N LYS A 132 14.47 8.14 3.20
CA LYS A 132 15.45 9.15 2.76
C LYS A 132 16.63 8.43 2.10
N ASP A 133 16.44 7.97 0.86
CA ASP A 133 17.45 7.34 0.02
C ASP A 133 18.13 8.36 -0.91
N ASP A 134 19.08 7.91 -1.74
CA ASP A 134 19.84 8.80 -2.64
C ASP A 134 18.96 9.54 -3.65
N ALA A 135 17.79 8.98 -3.97
CA ALA A 135 16.81 9.60 -4.87
C ALA A 135 15.89 10.61 -4.16
N TYR A 136 15.85 10.63 -2.82
CA TYR A 136 15.02 11.53 -2.02
C TYR A 136 15.21 13.00 -2.38
N SER A 137 16.46 13.46 -2.42
CA SER A 137 16.77 14.87 -2.72
C SER A 137 16.37 15.25 -4.14
N ASN A 138 16.58 14.35 -5.11
CA ASN A 138 16.22 14.59 -6.51
C ASN A 138 14.70 14.62 -6.71
N PHE A 139 13.96 13.80 -5.94
CA PHE A 139 12.51 13.80 -5.95
C PHE A 139 11.91 15.18 -5.60
N PHE A 140 12.39 15.83 -4.53
CA PHE A 140 11.90 17.17 -4.17
C PHE A 140 12.39 18.27 -5.11
N LYS A 141 13.59 18.13 -5.67
CA LYS A 141 14.06 19.03 -6.73
C LYS A 141 13.10 19.01 -7.92
N ASN A 142 12.69 17.84 -8.39
CA ASN A 142 11.75 17.72 -9.52
C ASN A 142 10.38 18.31 -9.18
N LEU A 143 9.85 18.08 -7.98
CA LEU A 143 8.60 18.71 -7.53
C LEU A 143 8.70 20.24 -7.50
N SER A 144 9.82 20.78 -7.01
CA SER A 144 10.06 22.23 -6.97
C SER A 144 10.21 22.81 -8.38
N TYR A 145 10.93 22.14 -9.28
CA TYR A 145 11.07 22.58 -10.67
C TYR A 145 9.73 22.60 -11.41
N ALA A 146 8.83 21.69 -11.06
CA ALA A 146 7.48 21.64 -11.62
C ALA A 146 6.49 22.61 -10.95
N ASN A 147 6.95 23.51 -10.07
CA ASN A 147 6.13 24.47 -9.33
C ASN A 147 5.01 23.82 -8.47
N VAL A 148 5.23 22.59 -7.99
CA VAL A 148 4.30 21.94 -7.06
C VAL A 148 4.39 22.62 -5.70
N LYS A 149 3.25 22.96 -5.09
CA LYS A 149 3.25 23.57 -3.75
C LYS A 149 3.68 22.57 -2.69
N ILE A 150 4.83 22.80 -2.07
CA ILE A 150 5.37 21.96 -1.00
C ILE A 150 5.14 22.64 0.35
N SER A 151 4.59 21.89 1.32
CA SER A 151 4.44 22.33 2.70
C SER A 151 5.16 21.36 3.63
N THR A 152 6.24 21.82 4.26
CA THR A 152 7.04 21.05 5.20
C THR A 152 6.68 21.41 6.64
N THR A 153 6.35 20.40 7.44
CA THR A 153 6.28 20.54 8.90
C THR A 153 7.47 19.78 9.48
N LYS A 154 8.41 20.50 10.11
CA LYS A 154 9.49 19.88 10.87
C LYS A 154 8.89 19.36 12.18
N SER A 155 9.20 18.10 12.51
CA SER A 155 8.81 17.43 13.75
C SER A 155 9.96 17.40 14.73
#